data_AF-A0A086QEY4-F1
#
_entry.id   AF-A0A086QEY4-F1
#
_cell.length_a   1.000
_cell.length_b   1.000
_cell.length_c   1.000
_cell.angle_alpha   90.00
_cell.angle_beta   90.00
_cell.angle_gamma   90.00
#
_symmetry.space_group_name_H-M   'P 1'
#
loop_
_entity.id
_entity.type
_entity.pdbx_description
1 polymer ?
#
loop_
_entity_poly.entity_id
_entity_poly.type
_entity_poly.pdbx_seq_one_letter_code
_entity_poly.pdbx_strand_id
1 'polypeptide(L)'
;MRICELKDFDCLFVSVFLRALLRKSKVLLLDEATSVVDPRTDALIKETIRRDFGDSTLITIAHKLETIIDYDRILVMAEGEVRELGPPATLYRDRKSIFRRLCLHDGVVPAAALASSQS
;
A
#
# COMPACT_ATOMS: atom_id res chain seq x y z
N MET A 1 -9.09 19.72 8.26
CA MET A 1 -8.93 18.61 7.29
C MET A 1 -10.27 17.89 7.23
N ARG A 2 -11.12 18.20 6.24
CA ARG A 2 -12.37 17.46 6.04
C ARG A 2 -12.02 16.22 5.23
N ILE A 3 -12.05 15.06 5.88
CA ILE A 3 -12.04 13.77 5.19
C ILE A 3 -13.49 13.59 4.75
N CYS A 4 -13.77 13.79 3.47
CA CYS A 4 -15.04 13.35 2.90
C CYS A 4 -14.92 11.84 2.72
N GLU A 5 -15.69 11.05 3.46
CA GLU A 5 -15.96 9.66 3.12
C GLU A 5 -16.70 9.65 1.77
N LEU A 6 -15.93 9.59 0.67
CA LEU A 6 -16.43 9.48 -0.68
C LEU A 6 -16.65 7.98 -0.97
N LYS A 7 -17.75 7.43 -0.47
CA LYS A 7 -18.16 6.04 -0.75
C LYS A 7 -19.03 5.87 -1.99
N ASP A 8 -19.30 6.93 -2.77
CA ASP A 8 -20.39 6.89 -3.77
C ASP A 8 -20.03 7.28 -5.21
N PHE A 9 -18.76 7.22 -5.66
CA PHE A 9 -18.45 7.47 -7.10
C PHE A 9 -17.27 6.63 -7.61
N ASP A 10 -17.55 5.36 -7.88
CA ASP A 10 -16.59 4.33 -8.35
C ASP A 10 -15.89 4.64 -9.69
N CYS A 11 -16.33 5.65 -10.46
CA CYS A 11 -15.72 6.00 -11.77
C CYS A 11 -14.73 7.19 -11.73
N LEU A 12 -14.56 7.88 -10.59
CA LEU A 12 -13.78 9.12 -10.55
C LEU A 12 -12.25 8.89 -10.39
N PHE A 13 -11.85 7.71 -9.93
CA PHE A 13 -10.47 7.40 -9.54
C PHE A 13 -9.44 7.63 -10.64
N VAL A 14 -9.64 7.02 -11.83
CA VAL A 14 -8.66 7.08 -12.93
C VAL A 14 -8.40 8.52 -13.38
N SER A 15 -9.44 9.36 -13.40
CA SER A 15 -9.31 10.75 -13.83
C SER A 15 -8.55 11.63 -12.82
N VAL A 16 -8.79 11.44 -11.52
CA VAL A 16 -8.12 12.19 -10.45
C VAL A 16 -6.69 11.71 -10.29
N PHE A 17 -6.48 10.40 -10.34
CA PHE A 17 -5.18 9.78 -10.31
C PHE A 17 -4.30 10.27 -11.48
N LEU A 18 -4.81 10.22 -12.72
CA LEU A 18 -4.08 10.69 -13.89
C LEU A 18 -3.77 12.19 -13.80
N ARG A 19 -4.70 13.01 -13.30
CA ARG A 19 -4.44 14.44 -13.05
C ARG A 19 -3.38 14.67 -11.98
N ALA A 20 -3.35 13.87 -10.93
CA ALA A 20 -2.34 13.95 -9.88
C ALA A 20 -0.95 13.55 -10.41
N LEU A 21 -0.88 12.52 -11.26
CA LEU A 21 0.33 12.14 -11.97
C LEU A 21 0.82 13.26 -12.89
N LEU A 22 -0.06 13.81 -13.73
CA LEU A 22 0.30 14.90 -14.66
C LEU A 22 0.83 16.15 -13.94
N ARG A 23 0.40 16.38 -12.69
CA ARG A 23 0.85 17.51 -11.87
C ARG A 23 2.21 17.30 -11.19
N LYS A 24 2.86 16.15 -11.34
CA LYS A 24 4.12 15.80 -10.66
C LYS A 24 4.08 16.07 -9.16
N SER A 25 2.97 15.68 -8.52
CA SER A 25 2.80 15.85 -7.08
C SER A 25 3.89 15.10 -6.31
N LYS A 26 4.54 15.76 -5.34
CA LYS A 26 5.59 15.15 -4.50
C LYS A 26 5.05 14.12 -3.51
N VAL A 27 3.77 14.21 -3.17
CA VAL A 27 3.10 13.27 -2.26
C VAL A 27 1.77 12.88 -2.89
N LEU A 28 1.52 11.57 -2.96
CA LEU A 28 0.29 10.99 -3.49
C LEU A 28 -0.32 10.11 -2.40
N LEU A 29 -1.57 10.40 -2.03
CA LEU A 29 -2.36 9.61 -1.08
C LEU A 29 -3.45 8.86 -1.84
N LEU A 30 -3.48 7.53 -1.71
CA LEU A 30 -4.50 6.66 -2.27
C LEU A 30 -5.25 6.00 -1.11
N ASP A 31 -6.55 6.23 -1.02
CA ASP A 31 -7.39 5.66 0.04
C ASP A 31 -8.32 4.61 -0.57
N GLU A 32 -8.00 3.31 -0.40
CA GLU A 32 -8.79 2.17 -0.89
C GLU A 32 -9.15 2.20 -2.40
N ALA A 33 -8.59 3.15 -3.14
CA ALA A 33 -9.17 3.62 -4.40
C ALA A 33 -8.90 2.71 -5.60
N THR A 34 -8.15 1.63 -5.40
CA THR A 34 -7.89 0.59 -6.40
C THR A 34 -8.81 -0.61 -6.25
N SER A 35 -9.76 -0.59 -5.32
CA SER A 35 -10.73 -1.67 -5.10
C SER A 35 -11.61 -2.00 -6.33
N VAL A 36 -11.86 -1.00 -7.20
CA VAL A 36 -12.63 -1.12 -8.44
C VAL A 36 -11.73 -1.43 -9.66
N VAL A 37 -10.41 -1.29 -9.50
CA VAL A 37 -9.45 -1.46 -10.59
C VAL A 37 -8.99 -2.92 -10.65
N ASP A 38 -9.01 -3.50 -11.86
CA ASP A 38 -8.52 -4.87 -12.07
C ASP A 38 -7.07 -5.02 -11.57
N PRO A 39 -6.71 -6.15 -10.91
CA PRO A 39 -5.37 -6.36 -10.37
C PRO A 39 -4.22 -6.15 -11.37
N ARG A 40 -4.44 -6.45 -12.66
CA ARG A 40 -3.44 -6.21 -13.71
C ARG A 40 -3.22 -4.72 -13.95
N THR A 41 -4.30 -3.93 -13.88
CA THR A 41 -4.24 -2.48 -14.05
C THR A 41 -3.63 -1.81 -12.82
N ASP A 42 -3.92 -2.30 -11.61
CA ASP A 42 -3.27 -1.85 -10.36
C ASP A 42 -1.75 -2.06 -10.41
N ALA A 43 -1.31 -3.24 -10.87
CA ALA A 43 0.11 -3.54 -11.05
C ALA A 43 0.79 -2.58 -12.05
N LEU A 44 0.15 -2.32 -13.20
CA LEU A 44 0.65 -1.40 -14.21
C LEU A 44 0.73 0.05 -13.69
N ILE A 45 -0.29 0.47 -12.94
CA ILE A 45 -0.31 1.78 -12.29
C ILE A 45 0.86 1.89 -11.32
N LYS A 46 1.04 0.91 -10.43
CA LYS A 46 2.15 0.88 -9.45
C LYS A 46 3.51 0.88 -10.13
N GLU A 47 3.69 0.11 -11.21
CA GLU A 47 4.92 0.11 -12.00
C GLU A 47 5.19 1.47 -12.63
N THR A 48 4.18 2.10 -13.23
CA THR A 48 4.30 3.43 -13.84
C THR A 48 4.64 4.50 -12.81
N ILE A 49 4.00 4.47 -11.63
CA ILE A 49 4.34 5.36 -10.52
C ILE A 49 5.80 5.13 -10.10
N ARG A 50 6.21 3.88 -9.86
CA ARG A 50 7.58 3.57 -9.42
C ARG A 50 8.63 4.03 -10.45
N ARG A 51 8.34 3.89 -11.74
CA ARG A 51 9.27 4.26 -12.81
C ARG A 51 9.35 5.78 -13.03
N ASP A 52 8.19 6.44 -13.13
CA ASP A 52 8.12 7.84 -13.58
C ASP A 52 8.09 8.83 -12.40
N PHE A 53 7.82 8.36 -11.18
CA PHE A 53 7.67 9.16 -9.96
C PHE A 53 8.56 8.68 -8.80
N GLY A 54 9.78 8.20 -9.09
CA GLY A 54 10.74 7.76 -8.06
C GLY A 54 11.07 8.81 -6.99
N ASP A 55 10.85 10.10 -7.27
CA ASP A 55 11.04 11.21 -6.32
C ASP A 55 9.77 11.56 -5.52
N SER A 56 8.64 10.91 -5.78
CA SER A 56 7.37 11.17 -5.10
C SER A 56 7.07 10.10 -4.04
N THR A 57 6.50 10.54 -2.92
CA THR A 57 6.06 9.64 -1.85
C THR A 57 4.64 9.16 -2.11
N LEU A 58 4.47 7.83 -2.24
CA LEU A 58 3.16 7.19 -2.34
C LEU A 58 2.73 6.66 -0.96
N ILE A 59 1.59 7.15 -0.48
CA ILE A 59 0.92 6.64 0.73
C ILE A 59 -0.36 5.96 0.28
N THR A 60 -0.54 4.70 0.68
CA THR A 60 -1.74 3.94 0.32
C THR A 60 -2.35 3.30 1.55
N ILE A 61 -3.65 3.52 1.75
CA ILE A 61 -4.45 2.79 2.73
C ILE A 61 -5.03 1.59 1.99
N ALA A 62 -4.76 0.39 2.49
CA ALA A 62 -5.24 -0.84 1.86
C ALA A 62 -5.97 -1.71 2.88
N HIS A 63 -7.06 -2.31 2.41
CA HIS A 63 -7.84 -3.31 3.15
C HIS A 63 -7.42 -4.75 2.83
N LYS A 64 -6.61 -4.96 1.79
CA LYS A 64 -6.07 -6.29 1.40
C LYS A 64 -4.56 -6.32 1.60
N LEU A 65 -4.08 -7.33 2.33
CA LEU A 65 -2.65 -7.49 2.62
C LEU A 65 -1.80 -7.86 1.39
N GLU A 66 -2.40 -8.52 0.40
CA GLU A 66 -1.73 -8.95 -0.83
C GLU A 66 -1.16 -7.76 -1.63
N THR A 67 -1.84 -6.61 -1.59
CA THR A 67 -1.48 -5.44 -2.41
C THR A 67 -0.44 -4.54 -1.75
N ILE A 68 -0.21 -4.66 -0.43
CA ILE A 68 0.72 -3.83 0.35
C ILE A 68 2.08 -4.46 0.58
N ILE A 69 2.22 -5.74 0.25
CA ILE A 69 3.41 -6.50 0.64
C ILE A 69 4.67 -6.10 -0.13
N ASP A 70 4.47 -5.50 -1.30
CA ASP A 70 5.52 -5.00 -2.19
C ASP A 70 5.83 -3.50 -1.97
N TYR A 71 5.35 -2.91 -0.87
CA TYR A 71 5.68 -1.54 -0.51
C TYR A 71 7.01 -1.47 0.24
N ASP A 72 7.72 -0.35 0.09
CA ASP A 72 9.01 -0.12 0.74
C ASP A 72 8.90 -0.13 2.27
N ARG A 73 7.78 0.37 2.79
CA ARG A 73 7.48 0.47 4.22
C ARG A 73 6.00 0.27 4.48
N ILE A 74 5.69 -0.35 5.61
CA ILE A 74 4.34 -0.55 6.11
C ILE A 74 4.19 0.18 7.43
N LEU A 75 3.08 0.91 7.55
CA LEU A 75 2.64 1.61 8.75
C LEU A 75 1.42 0.88 9.31
N VAL A 76 1.54 0.34 10.52
CA VAL A 76 0.41 -0.26 11.24
C VAL A 76 -0.08 0.73 12.29
N MET A 77 -1.36 1.08 12.20
CA MET A 77 -2.03 1.96 13.15
C MET A 77 -3.08 1.20 13.94
N ALA A 78 -3.20 1.48 15.23
CA ALA A 78 -4.29 0.98 16.07
C ALA A 78 -4.64 2.02 17.13
N GLU A 79 -5.94 2.23 17.36
CA GLU A 79 -6.47 3.20 18.35
C GLU A 79 -6.01 4.65 18.10
N GLY A 80 -5.77 5.03 16.84
CA GLY A 80 -5.28 6.35 16.48
C GLY A 80 -3.78 6.56 16.66
N GLU A 81 -3.05 5.56 17.16
CA GLU A 81 -1.60 5.61 17.34
C GLU A 81 -0.87 4.73 16.32
N VAL A 82 0.35 5.16 15.96
CA VAL A 82 1.28 4.34 15.17
C VAL A 82 1.84 3.26 16.06
N ARG A 83 1.53 1.99 15.77
CA ARG A 83 2.05 0.85 16.51
C ARG A 83 3.35 0.33 15.90
N GLU A 84 3.43 0.30 14.57
CA GLU A 84 4.59 -0.23 13.86
C GLU A 84 4.86 0.56 12.59
N LEU A 85 6.14 0.76 12.27
CA LEU A 85 6.58 1.35 11.02
C LEU A 85 7.89 0.69 10.60
N GLY A 86 7.92 0.10 9.42
CA GLY A 86 9.16 -0.48 8.90
C GLY A 86 8.99 -1.26 7.61
N PRO A 87 10.08 -1.78 7.04
CA PRO A 87 10.02 -2.66 5.88
C PRO A 87 9.21 -3.93 6.17
N PRO A 88 8.41 -4.44 5.21
CA PRO A 88 7.59 -5.64 5.39
C PRO A 88 8.39 -6.84 5.91
N ALA A 89 9.60 -7.04 5.40
CA ALA A 89 10.48 -8.14 5.82
C ALA A 89 10.90 -8.06 7.29
N THR A 90 11.17 -6.85 7.80
CA THR A 90 11.56 -6.63 9.19
C THR A 90 10.38 -6.86 10.12
N LEU A 91 9.22 -6.30 9.78
CA LEU A 91 7.99 -6.47 10.56
C LEU A 91 7.54 -7.94 10.58
N TYR A 92 7.63 -8.64 9.45
CA TYR A 92 7.25 -10.05 9.38
C TYR A 92 8.18 -10.98 10.18
N ARG A 93 9.47 -10.61 10.31
CA ARG A 93 10.44 -11.39 11.10
C ARG A 93 10.19 -11.28 12.60
N ASP A 94 9.68 -10.13 13.06
CA ASP A 94 9.35 -9.94 14.46
C ASP A 94 8.13 -10.79 14.84
N ARG A 95 8.33 -11.75 15.75
CA ARG A 95 7.26 -12.63 16.24
C ARG A 95 6.18 -11.88 17.02
N LYS A 96 6.50 -10.71 17.57
CA LYS A 96 5.56 -9.86 18.33
C LYS A 96 4.85 -8.85 17.44
N SER A 97 5.22 -8.75 16.16
CA SER A 97 4.63 -7.76 15.27
C SER A 97 3.15 -8.03 14.98
N ILE A 98 2.35 -6.97 15.05
CA ILE A 98 0.96 -6.91 14.63
C ILE A 98 0.86 -7.22 13.14
N PHE A 99 1.74 -6.65 12.31
CA PHE A 99 1.80 -6.96 10.88
C PHE A 99 1.96 -8.46 10.62
N ARG A 100 2.89 -9.13 11.32
CA ARG A 100 3.08 -10.58 11.18
C ARG A 100 1.81 -11.36 11.52
N ARG A 101 1.10 -10.96 12.58
CA ARG A 101 -0.15 -11.60 12.98
C ARG A 101 -1.26 -11.42 11.93
N LEU A 102 -1.35 -10.24 11.32
CA LEU A 102 -2.26 -9.97 10.20
C LEU A 102 -1.92 -10.84 8.99
N CYS A 103 -0.63 -10.91 8.62
CA CYS A 103 -0.15 -11.78 7.54
C CYS A 103 -0.53 -13.26 7.75
N LEU A 104 -0.35 -13.77 8.97
CA LEU A 104 -0.71 -15.16 9.30
C LEU A 104 -2.21 -15.41 9.25
N HIS A 105 -3.03 -14.43 9.64
CA HIS A 105 -4.48 -14.51 9.58
C HIS A 105 -4.99 -14.56 8.13
N ASP A 106 -4.42 -13.72 7.27
CA ASP A 106 -4.84 -13.61 5.86
C ASP A 106 -4.10 -14.61 4.95
N GLY A 107 -3.17 -15.41 5.49
CA GLY A 107 -2.39 -16.38 4.73
C GLY A 107 -1.38 -15.77 3.76
N VAL A 108 -1.01 -14.49 3.96
CA VAL A 108 -0.12 -13.76 3.06
C VAL A 108 1.31 -13.77 3.60
N VAL A 109 2.28 -14.15 2.77
CA VAL A 109 3.71 -14.17 3.15
C VAL A 109 4.50 -13.21 2.28
N PRO A 110 5.31 -12.30 2.85
CA PRO A 110 6.13 -11.41 2.04
C PRO A 110 7.16 -12.20 1.24
N ALA A 111 7.23 -11.96 -0.06
CA ALA A 111 8.27 -12.55 -0.92
C ALA A 111 9.67 -12.25 -0.35
N ALA A 112 9.88 -11.04 0.19
CA ALA A 112 11.12 -10.64 0.86
C ALA A 112 11.44 -11.45 2.13
N ALA A 113 10.45 -12.07 2.78
CA ALA A 113 10.67 -12.94 3.94
C ALA A 113 11.07 -14.38 3.52
N LEU A 114 10.50 -14.89 2.42
CA LEU A 114 10.78 -16.24 1.88
C LEU A 114 12.21 -16.38 1.32
N ALA A 115 12.85 -15.27 0.94
CA ALA A 115 14.22 -15.24 0.45
C ALA A 115 15.27 -15.63 1.53
N SER A 116 14.89 -15.71 2.81
CA SER A 116 15.81 -16.05 3.92
C SER A 116 15.82 -17.53 4.33
N SER A 117 15.04 -18.38 3.66
CA SER A 117 14.93 -19.83 3.96
C SER A 117 15.71 -20.76 3.01
N GLN A 118 16.54 -20.21 2.12
CA GLN A 118 17.51 -20.99 1.35
C GLN A 118 18.94 -20.71 1.85
N SER A 119 19.33 -21.35 2.95
CA SER A 119 20.73 -21.58 3.35
C SER A 119 20.79 -22.78 4.28
#